data_AF-A0A1A3BCV3-F1
#
_entry.id   AF-A0A1A3BCV3-F1
#
_cell.length_a   1.000
_cell.length_b   1.000
_cell.length_c   1.000
_cell.angle_alpha   90.00
_cell.angle_beta   90.00
_cell.angle_gamma   90.00
#
_symmetry.space_group_name_H-M   'P 1'
#
loop_
_entity.id
_entity.type
_entity.pdbx_description
1 polymer ?
#
loop_
_entity_poly.entity_id
_entity_poly.type
_entity_poly.pdbx_seq_one_letter_code
_entity_poly.pdbx_strand_id
1 'polypeptide(L)'
;MSWATTVTSTLVPFASVTSTAAVAIWTKRIDARTKREERDHALVLDYEKRAGEDKKAALKCLISATLHLKRGAEELAGTEQSVSQRRAEAIRQLYEFRVRLGMDDGIAELMIYAAEPVRDLTELMLDEWDRQFREHGYSLAQLDACKRRLVQTAGDVAPTEEQAIYAERQWCELKEEEASWLKRLGDESEIDVEALVDLCKRILKAAHKDLRGGYGVET
;
A
#
# COMPACT_ATOMS: atom_id res chain seq x y z
N MET A 1 51.86 74.66 -0.41
CA MET A 1 51.35 73.27 -0.35
C MET A 1 49.93 73.27 -0.87
N SER A 2 49.70 72.58 -1.98
CA SER A 2 48.44 72.64 -2.75
C SER A 2 47.34 71.82 -2.08
N TRP A 3 46.13 72.38 -1.97
CA TRP A 3 44.92 71.69 -1.54
C TRP A 3 44.58 70.47 -2.43
N ALA A 4 45.13 70.41 -3.64
CA ALA A 4 44.96 69.28 -4.54
C ALA A 4 45.65 68.00 -4.04
N THR A 5 46.72 68.11 -3.25
CA THR A 5 47.49 66.95 -2.77
C THR A 5 46.88 66.31 -1.52
N THR A 6 46.17 67.08 -0.69
CA THR A 6 45.47 66.56 0.51
C THR A 6 44.16 65.86 0.17
N VAL A 7 43.49 66.27 -0.90
CA VAL A 7 42.22 65.66 -1.37
C VAL A 7 42.48 64.35 -2.12
N THR A 8 43.59 64.24 -2.86
CA THR A 8 43.94 63.00 -3.60
C THR A 8 44.53 61.91 -2.71
N SER A 9 45.25 62.23 -1.63
CA SER A 9 45.80 61.19 -0.73
C SER A 9 44.78 60.58 0.23
N THR A 10 43.66 61.27 0.47
CA THR A 10 42.58 60.81 1.36
C THR A 10 41.41 60.16 0.60
N LEU A 11 41.14 60.52 -0.66
CA LEU A 11 40.04 59.90 -1.42
C LEU A 11 40.36 58.52 -2.00
N VAL A 12 41.63 58.26 -2.36
CA VAL A 12 42.03 56.95 -2.92
C VAL A 12 41.86 55.80 -1.92
N PRO A 13 42.23 55.94 -0.62
CA PRO A 13 41.97 54.90 0.38
C PRO A 13 40.47 54.71 0.66
N PHE A 14 39.68 55.78 0.73
CA PHE A 14 38.25 55.66 1.05
C PHE A 14 37.43 55.03 -0.07
N ALA A 15 37.72 55.33 -1.34
CA ALA A 15 37.07 54.68 -2.49
C ALA A 15 37.44 53.17 -2.57
N SER A 16 38.69 52.83 -2.25
CA SER A 16 39.19 51.44 -2.23
C SER A 16 38.55 50.59 -1.11
N VAL A 17 38.44 51.15 0.10
CA VAL A 17 37.87 50.43 1.26
C VAL A 17 36.34 50.31 1.16
N THR A 18 35.64 51.35 0.68
CA THR A 18 34.19 51.31 0.50
C THR A 18 33.78 50.38 -0.64
N SER A 19 34.53 50.35 -1.75
CA SER A 19 34.31 49.40 -2.84
C SER A 19 34.54 47.95 -2.41
N THR A 20 35.57 47.68 -1.60
CA THR A 20 35.87 46.33 -1.10
C THR A 20 34.81 45.85 -0.10
N ALA A 21 34.34 46.74 0.79
CA ALA A 21 33.27 46.42 1.73
C ALA A 21 31.93 46.17 1.00
N ALA A 22 31.61 46.96 -0.03
CA ALA A 22 30.39 46.78 -0.82
C ALA A 22 30.38 45.43 -1.58
N VAL A 23 31.51 45.05 -2.20
CA VAL A 23 31.66 43.74 -2.85
C VAL A 23 31.55 42.62 -1.82
N ALA A 24 32.18 42.72 -0.65
CA ALA A 24 32.08 41.70 0.39
C ALA A 24 30.65 41.53 0.93
N ILE A 25 29.91 42.63 1.10
CA ILE A 25 28.49 42.60 1.50
C ILE A 25 27.63 41.97 0.41
N TRP A 26 27.87 42.30 -0.87
CA TRP A 26 27.13 41.76 -1.99
C TRP A 26 27.40 40.27 -2.20
N THR A 27 28.66 39.85 -2.14
CA THR A 27 29.06 38.43 -2.18
C THR A 27 28.45 37.64 -1.02
N LYS A 28 28.45 38.18 0.21
CA LYS A 28 27.77 37.54 1.35
C LYS A 28 26.26 37.43 1.14
N ARG A 29 25.64 38.42 0.48
CA ARG A 29 24.20 38.39 0.18
C ARG A 29 23.86 37.35 -0.88
N ILE A 30 24.71 37.19 -1.90
CA ILE A 30 24.57 36.14 -2.91
C ILE A 30 24.79 34.77 -2.28
N ASP A 31 25.86 34.60 -1.50
CA ASP A 31 26.16 33.34 -0.80
C ASP A 31 25.04 32.95 0.17
N ALA A 32 24.43 33.92 0.86
CA ALA A 32 23.28 33.67 1.71
C ALA A 32 22.01 33.31 0.91
N ARG A 33 21.87 33.82 -0.32
CA ARG A 33 20.74 33.51 -1.21
C ARG A 33 20.91 32.12 -1.84
N THR A 34 22.10 31.80 -2.35
CA THR A 34 22.40 30.46 -2.87
C THR A 34 22.26 29.39 -1.79
N LYS A 35 22.72 29.64 -0.55
CA LYS A 35 22.48 28.72 0.57
C LYS A 35 21.02 28.54 0.93
N ARG A 36 20.16 29.53 0.69
CA ARG A 36 18.70 29.38 0.87
C ARG A 36 18.12 28.54 -0.26
N GLU A 37 18.46 28.84 -1.50
CA GLU A 37 18.02 28.07 -2.68
C GLU A 37 18.48 26.60 -2.59
N GLU A 38 19.72 26.34 -2.16
CA GLU A 38 20.23 24.99 -1.89
C GLU A 38 19.46 24.26 -0.77
N ARG A 39 19.08 24.97 0.30
CA ARG A 39 18.27 24.40 1.38
C ARG A 39 16.85 24.09 0.92
N ASP A 40 16.23 24.99 0.15
CA ASP A 40 14.88 24.80 -0.37
C ASP A 40 14.86 23.64 -1.38
N HIS A 41 15.87 23.55 -2.25
CA HIS A 41 16.04 22.39 -3.13
C HIS A 41 16.28 21.09 -2.36
N ALA A 42 17.09 21.10 -1.30
CA ALA A 42 17.30 19.92 -0.47
C ALA A 42 16.00 19.46 0.22
N LEU A 43 15.16 20.39 0.67
CA LEU A 43 13.85 20.08 1.25
C LEU A 43 12.89 19.47 0.22
N VAL A 44 12.86 20.01 -1.01
CA VAL A 44 12.05 19.45 -2.10
C VAL A 44 12.51 18.03 -2.45
N LEU A 45 13.82 17.81 -2.59
CA LEU A 45 14.36 16.48 -2.88
C LEU A 45 14.07 15.48 -1.76
N ASP A 46 14.14 15.89 -0.50
CA ASP A 46 13.81 15.03 0.64
C ASP A 46 12.31 14.71 0.67
N TYR A 47 11.45 15.69 0.36
CA TYR A 47 10.01 15.46 0.22
C TYR A 47 9.69 14.47 -0.93
N GLU A 48 10.25 14.70 -2.11
CA GLU A 48 10.09 13.82 -3.28
C GLU A 48 10.58 12.40 -2.97
N LYS A 49 11.71 12.28 -2.27
CA LYS A 49 12.25 10.99 -1.85
C LYS A 49 11.29 10.26 -0.91
N ARG A 50 10.76 10.93 0.12
CA ARG A 50 9.78 10.34 1.05
C ARG A 50 8.50 9.93 0.33
N ALA A 51 7.95 10.80 -0.52
CA ALA A 51 6.79 10.47 -1.33
C ALA A 51 7.05 9.27 -2.26
N GLY A 52 8.26 9.15 -2.82
CA GLY A 52 8.68 7.99 -3.60
C GLY A 52 8.80 6.70 -2.77
N GLU A 53 9.28 6.80 -1.53
CA GLU A 53 9.35 5.67 -0.59
C GLU A 53 7.95 5.20 -0.17
N ASP A 54 7.04 6.12 0.16
CA ASP A 54 5.65 5.83 0.52
C ASP A 54 4.90 5.20 -0.65
N LYS A 55 5.04 5.77 -1.85
CA LYS A 55 4.49 5.18 -3.08
C LYS A 55 4.96 3.74 -3.29
N LYS A 56 6.27 3.51 -3.10
CA LYS A 56 6.87 2.18 -3.23
C LYS A 56 6.32 1.21 -2.18
N ALA A 57 6.09 1.67 -0.96
CA ALA A 57 5.50 0.86 0.11
C ALA A 57 4.05 0.48 -0.23
N ALA A 58 3.21 1.45 -0.59
CA ALA A 58 1.82 1.25 -0.98
C ALA A 58 1.68 0.27 -2.18
N LEU A 59 2.47 0.47 -3.23
CA LEU A 59 2.46 -0.42 -4.40
C LEU A 59 2.93 -1.84 -4.07
N LYS A 60 3.92 -2.01 -3.20
CA LYS A 60 4.35 -3.35 -2.75
C LYS A 60 3.27 -4.04 -1.93
N CYS A 61 2.57 -3.30 -1.07
CA CYS A 61 1.44 -3.80 -0.31
C CYS A 61 0.34 -4.30 -1.26
N LEU A 62 -0.06 -3.48 -2.23
CA LEU A 62 -1.03 -3.84 -3.25
C LEU A 62 -0.61 -5.08 -4.06
N ILE A 63 0.65 -5.13 -4.52
CA ILE A 63 1.17 -6.28 -5.28
C ILE A 63 1.09 -7.55 -4.44
N SER A 64 1.49 -7.49 -3.17
CA SER A 64 1.44 -8.64 -2.25
C SER A 64 0.00 -9.11 -2.03
N ALA A 65 -0.91 -8.19 -1.68
CA ALA A 65 -2.32 -8.49 -1.46
C ALA A 65 -2.96 -9.11 -2.72
N THR A 66 -2.69 -8.54 -3.90
CA THR A 66 -3.23 -9.02 -5.18
C THR A 66 -2.66 -10.39 -5.56
N LEU A 67 -1.38 -10.67 -5.28
CA LEU A 67 -0.79 -11.99 -5.51
C LEU A 67 -1.44 -13.06 -4.63
N HIS A 68 -1.75 -12.74 -3.37
CA HIS A 68 -2.44 -13.66 -2.48
C HIS A 68 -3.87 -13.95 -2.97
N LEU A 69 -4.62 -12.91 -3.33
CA LEU A 69 -5.95 -13.06 -3.91
C LEU A 69 -5.93 -13.92 -5.17
N LYS A 70 -5.04 -13.59 -6.12
CA LYS A 70 -4.89 -14.33 -7.36
C LYS A 70 -4.59 -15.81 -7.12
N ARG A 71 -3.62 -16.12 -6.25
CA ARG A 71 -3.22 -17.51 -5.94
C ARG A 71 -4.34 -18.32 -5.30
N GLY A 72 -5.17 -17.69 -4.48
CA GLY A 72 -6.30 -18.37 -3.86
C GLY A 72 -7.51 -18.50 -4.79
N ALA A 73 -7.68 -17.59 -5.74
CA ALA A 73 -8.73 -17.67 -6.76
C ALA A 73 -8.39 -18.62 -7.93
N GLU A 74 -7.10 -18.82 -8.23
CA GLU A 74 -6.65 -19.78 -9.25
C GLU A 74 -6.87 -21.23 -8.79
N GLU A 75 -7.30 -22.08 -9.73
CA GLU A 75 -7.41 -23.53 -9.49
C GLU A 75 -6.06 -24.12 -9.08
N LEU A 76 -6.05 -24.85 -7.96
CA LEU A 76 -4.89 -25.63 -7.55
C LEU A 76 -4.73 -26.80 -8.54
N ALA A 77 -3.63 -26.81 -9.28
CA ALA A 77 -3.34 -27.84 -10.27
C ALA A 77 -3.51 -29.26 -9.68
N GLY A 78 -4.32 -30.09 -10.33
CA GLY A 78 -4.59 -31.48 -9.91
C GLY A 78 -5.73 -31.65 -8.90
N THR A 79 -6.52 -30.61 -8.63
CA THR A 79 -7.74 -30.71 -7.80
C THR A 79 -9.00 -30.55 -8.65
N GLU A 80 -9.90 -31.53 -8.65
CA GLU A 80 -11.25 -31.39 -9.19
C GLU A 80 -12.11 -30.58 -8.22
N GLN A 81 -11.85 -29.28 -8.12
CA GLN A 81 -12.67 -28.39 -7.29
C GLN A 81 -14.01 -28.14 -7.97
N SER A 82 -15.09 -28.26 -7.20
CA SER A 82 -16.40 -27.85 -7.70
C SER A 82 -16.44 -26.33 -7.95
N VAL A 83 -17.31 -25.87 -8.84
CA VAL A 83 -17.52 -24.42 -9.07
C VAL A 83 -17.84 -23.69 -7.77
N SER A 84 -18.68 -24.29 -6.92
CA SER A 84 -19.03 -23.76 -5.61
C SER A 84 -17.80 -23.60 -4.70
N GLN A 85 -16.91 -24.60 -4.64
CA GLN A 85 -15.68 -24.52 -3.85
C GLN A 85 -14.75 -23.38 -4.34
N ARG A 86 -14.62 -23.21 -5.65
CA ARG A 86 -13.81 -22.13 -6.23
C ARG A 86 -14.37 -20.75 -5.89
N ARG A 87 -15.69 -20.57 -5.99
CA ARG A 87 -16.37 -19.33 -5.60
C ARG A 87 -16.20 -19.04 -4.11
N ALA A 88 -16.37 -20.06 -3.28
CA ALA A 88 -16.21 -19.93 -1.83
C ALA A 88 -14.81 -19.44 -1.46
N GLU A 89 -13.79 -20.04 -2.06
CA GLU A 89 -12.40 -19.66 -1.84
C GLU A 89 -12.08 -18.27 -2.41
N ALA A 90 -12.56 -17.96 -3.61
CA ALA A 90 -12.36 -16.65 -4.23
C ALA A 90 -12.92 -15.50 -3.37
N ILE A 91 -14.14 -15.64 -2.85
CA ILE A 91 -14.73 -14.63 -1.95
C ILE A 91 -13.95 -14.54 -0.64
N ARG A 92 -13.52 -15.67 -0.06
CA ARG A 92 -12.72 -15.66 1.18
C ARG A 92 -11.42 -14.89 0.99
N GLN A 93 -10.76 -15.12 -0.14
CA GLN A 93 -9.51 -14.45 -0.49
C GLN A 93 -9.74 -12.97 -0.79
N LEU A 94 -10.86 -12.64 -1.45
CA LEU A 94 -11.27 -11.26 -1.69
C LEU A 94 -11.51 -10.55 -0.35
N TYR A 95 -12.17 -11.20 0.60
CA TYR A 95 -12.36 -10.64 1.94
C TYR A 95 -11.03 -10.37 2.66
N GLU A 96 -10.06 -11.27 2.56
CA GLU A 96 -8.71 -11.10 3.10
C GLU A 96 -7.88 -10.02 2.38
N PHE A 97 -8.19 -9.70 1.12
CA PHE A 97 -7.48 -8.69 0.34
C PHE A 97 -7.48 -7.32 1.02
N ARG A 98 -8.63 -6.86 1.54
CA ARG A 98 -8.74 -5.55 2.20
C ARG A 98 -7.90 -5.48 3.48
N VAL A 99 -7.88 -6.56 4.26
CA VAL A 99 -7.02 -6.66 5.46
C VAL A 99 -5.55 -6.61 5.07
N ARG A 100 -5.15 -7.35 4.04
CA ARG A 100 -3.76 -7.37 3.53
C ARG A 100 -3.31 -6.04 2.94
N LEU A 101 -4.25 -5.25 2.41
CA LEU A 101 -3.97 -3.93 1.87
C LEU A 101 -3.73 -2.89 2.97
N GLY A 102 -4.09 -3.18 4.23
CA GLY A 102 -3.99 -2.24 5.34
C GLY A 102 -5.30 -1.52 5.65
N MET A 103 -6.45 -2.12 5.29
CA MET A 103 -7.78 -1.55 5.51
C MET A 103 -7.88 -0.13 4.92
N ASP A 104 -8.52 0.80 5.63
CA ASP A 104 -8.78 2.15 5.12
C ASP A 104 -7.51 2.99 4.98
N ASP A 105 -6.55 2.84 5.91
CA ASP A 105 -5.28 3.58 5.87
C ASP A 105 -4.47 3.17 4.63
N GLY A 106 -4.33 1.87 4.39
CA GLY A 106 -3.59 1.37 3.23
C GLY A 106 -4.27 1.65 1.89
N ILE A 107 -5.62 1.65 1.86
CA ILE A 107 -6.37 2.11 0.69
C ILE A 107 -6.12 3.60 0.45
N ALA A 108 -6.19 4.43 1.49
CA ALA A 108 -5.97 5.87 1.38
C ALA A 108 -4.55 6.19 0.89
N GLU A 109 -3.52 5.56 1.45
CA GLU A 109 -2.13 5.70 0.99
C GLU A 109 -1.99 5.32 -0.49
N LEU A 110 -2.62 4.23 -0.92
CA LEU A 110 -2.61 3.82 -2.32
C LEU A 110 -3.30 4.87 -3.21
N MET A 111 -4.46 5.40 -2.79
CA MET A 111 -5.18 6.42 -3.56
C MET A 111 -4.43 7.76 -3.66
N ILE A 112 -3.63 8.09 -2.65
CA ILE A 112 -2.78 9.30 -2.65
C ILE A 112 -1.61 9.15 -3.61
N TYR A 113 -0.90 8.01 -3.56
CA TYR A 113 0.42 7.89 -4.19
C TYR A 113 0.46 7.12 -5.51
N ALA A 114 -0.48 6.19 -5.74
CA ALA A 114 -0.47 5.37 -6.95
C ALA A 114 -0.92 6.17 -8.18
N ALA A 115 -0.41 5.78 -9.35
CA ALA A 115 -0.88 6.33 -10.61
C ALA A 115 -2.35 5.97 -10.86
N GLU A 116 -3.05 6.84 -11.58
CA GLU A 116 -4.49 6.69 -11.92
C GLU A 116 -4.85 5.28 -12.43
N PRO A 117 -4.13 4.67 -13.39
CA PRO A 117 -4.48 3.32 -13.85
C PRO A 117 -4.40 2.23 -12.79
N VAL A 118 -3.60 2.43 -11.74
CA VAL A 118 -3.56 1.51 -10.58
C VAL A 118 -4.77 1.76 -9.70
N ARG A 119 -5.10 3.02 -9.44
CA ARG A 119 -6.26 3.41 -8.61
C ARG A 119 -7.56 2.91 -9.21
N ASP A 120 -7.81 3.16 -10.49
CA ASP A 120 -9.05 2.74 -11.17
C ASP A 120 -9.25 1.21 -11.09
N LEU A 121 -8.17 0.44 -11.28
CA LEU A 121 -8.24 -1.02 -11.19
C LEU A 121 -8.45 -1.51 -9.75
N THR A 122 -7.86 -0.82 -8.78
CA THR A 122 -8.09 -1.12 -7.36
C THR A 122 -9.50 -0.75 -6.95
N GLU A 123 -10.06 0.35 -7.42
CA GLU A 123 -11.47 0.71 -7.19
C GLU A 123 -12.41 -0.37 -7.69
N LEU A 124 -12.21 -0.89 -8.91
CA LEU A 124 -13.00 -2.03 -9.40
C LEU A 124 -12.92 -3.28 -8.50
N MET A 125 -11.76 -3.52 -7.88
CA MET A 125 -11.59 -4.62 -6.93
C MET A 125 -12.32 -4.34 -5.61
N LEU A 126 -12.28 -3.09 -5.14
CA LEU A 126 -12.97 -2.66 -3.93
C LEU A 126 -14.50 -2.65 -4.13
N ASP A 127 -14.99 -2.30 -5.31
CA ASP A 127 -16.41 -2.39 -5.66
C ASP A 127 -16.92 -3.83 -5.62
N GLU A 128 -16.14 -4.77 -6.17
CA GLU A 128 -16.46 -6.19 -6.11
C GLU A 128 -16.39 -6.72 -4.67
N TRP A 129 -15.40 -6.27 -3.88
CA TRP A 129 -15.34 -6.56 -2.44
C TRP A 129 -16.61 -6.08 -1.72
N ASP A 130 -17.01 -4.84 -1.97
CA ASP A 130 -18.19 -4.21 -1.37
C ASP A 130 -19.46 -4.97 -1.73
N ARG A 131 -19.61 -5.37 -2.99
CA ARG A 131 -20.74 -6.15 -3.47
C ARG A 131 -20.84 -7.49 -2.76
N GLN A 132 -19.75 -8.26 -2.75
CA GLN A 132 -19.69 -9.57 -2.09
C GLN A 132 -19.89 -9.45 -0.57
N PHE A 133 -19.36 -8.40 0.06
CA PHE A 133 -19.54 -8.17 1.49
C PHE A 133 -21.00 -7.81 1.85
N ARG A 134 -21.70 -7.05 1.01
CA ARG A 134 -23.14 -6.76 1.23
C ARG A 134 -24.00 -8.02 1.06
N GLU A 135 -23.67 -8.87 0.09
CA GLU A 135 -24.42 -10.09 -0.22
C GLU A 135 -24.14 -11.22 0.78
N HIS A 136 -22.87 -11.40 1.17
CA HIS A 136 -22.42 -12.57 1.95
C HIS A 136 -21.74 -12.22 3.28
N GLY A 137 -21.77 -10.95 3.71
CA GLY A 137 -21.08 -10.48 4.91
C GLY A 137 -21.44 -11.23 6.19
N TYR A 138 -22.69 -11.68 6.33
CA TYR A 138 -23.09 -12.52 7.46
C TYR A 138 -22.33 -13.87 7.46
N SER A 139 -22.31 -14.57 6.33
CA SER A 139 -21.61 -15.86 6.19
C SER A 139 -20.10 -15.70 6.39
N LEU A 140 -19.51 -14.59 5.91
CA LEU A 140 -18.11 -14.26 6.16
C LEU A 140 -17.81 -14.00 7.65
N ALA A 141 -18.68 -13.28 8.35
CA ALA A 141 -18.54 -13.06 9.78
C ALA A 141 -18.64 -14.36 10.59
N GLN A 142 -19.53 -15.28 10.20
CA GLN A 142 -19.62 -16.61 10.82
C GLN A 142 -18.36 -17.43 10.56
N LEU A 143 -17.82 -17.42 9.34
CA LEU A 143 -16.55 -18.08 9.03
C LEU A 143 -15.38 -17.53 9.89
N ASP A 144 -15.29 -16.21 10.06
CA ASP A 144 -14.30 -15.60 10.94
C ASP A 144 -14.49 -16.03 12.41
N ALA A 145 -15.73 -16.14 12.88
CA ALA A 145 -16.03 -16.63 14.23
C ALA A 145 -15.62 -18.10 14.41
N CYS A 146 -15.93 -18.97 13.44
CA CYS A 146 -15.49 -20.37 13.43
C CYS A 146 -13.96 -20.48 13.46
N LYS A 147 -13.25 -19.71 12.62
CA LYS A 147 -11.78 -19.68 12.62
C LYS A 147 -11.19 -19.27 13.96
N ARG A 148 -11.73 -18.22 14.59
CA ARG A 148 -11.27 -17.77 15.93
C ARG A 148 -11.49 -18.84 16.99
N ARG A 149 -12.63 -19.53 16.97
CA ARG A 149 -12.93 -20.63 17.90
C ARG A 149 -11.99 -21.83 17.66
N LEU A 150 -11.73 -22.20 16.40
CA LEU A 150 -10.77 -23.26 16.07
C LEU A 150 -9.37 -22.99 16.61
N VAL A 151 -8.89 -21.75 16.52
CA VAL A 151 -7.60 -21.34 17.10
C VAL A 151 -7.62 -21.44 18.63
N GLN A 152 -8.73 -21.09 19.28
CA GLN A 152 -8.88 -21.20 20.74
C GLN A 152 -8.92 -22.66 21.22
N THR A 153 -9.55 -23.56 20.46
CA THR A 153 -9.61 -24.99 20.77
C THR A 153 -8.23 -25.67 20.66
N ALA A 154 -7.31 -25.11 19.87
CA ALA A 154 -5.95 -25.63 19.67
C ALA A 154 -4.92 -25.20 20.73
N GLY A 155 -5.35 -24.79 21.93
CA GLY A 155 -4.52 -24.16 22.96
C GLY A 155 -3.24 -24.92 23.37
N ASP A 156 -2.26 -24.17 23.91
CA ASP A 156 -0.87 -24.61 24.15
C ASP A 156 -0.66 -25.60 25.32
N VAL A 157 -1.70 -25.94 26.07
CA VAL A 157 -1.57 -26.81 27.26
C VAL A 157 -1.95 -28.24 26.89
N ALA A 158 -1.07 -29.20 27.21
CA ALA A 158 -1.34 -30.61 26.98
C ALA A 158 -2.61 -31.05 27.74
N PRO A 159 -3.70 -31.42 27.02
CA PRO A 159 -4.96 -31.77 27.66
C PRO A 159 -4.86 -33.13 28.36
N THR A 160 -5.68 -33.35 29.39
CA THR A 160 -5.94 -34.70 29.89
C THR A 160 -6.65 -35.55 28.82
N GLU A 161 -6.68 -36.87 28.95
CA GLU A 161 -7.28 -37.77 27.95
C GLU A 161 -8.78 -37.45 27.68
N GLU A 162 -9.55 -37.13 28.73
CA GLU A 162 -10.94 -36.68 28.60
C GLU A 162 -11.08 -35.30 27.92
N GLN A 163 -10.15 -34.38 28.22
CA GLN A 163 -10.11 -33.05 27.60
C GLN A 163 -9.70 -33.14 26.12
N ALA A 164 -8.84 -34.08 25.76
CA ALA A 164 -8.40 -34.33 24.39
C ALA A 164 -9.56 -34.84 23.53
N ILE A 165 -10.31 -35.83 24.03
CA ILE A 165 -11.50 -36.36 23.35
C ILE A 165 -12.57 -35.27 23.17
N TYR A 166 -12.79 -34.45 24.20
CA TYR A 166 -13.73 -33.32 24.12
C TYR A 166 -13.27 -32.26 23.11
N ALA A 167 -11.98 -31.89 23.13
CA ALA A 167 -11.41 -30.91 22.21
C ALA A 167 -11.45 -31.40 20.74
N GLU A 168 -11.16 -32.68 20.50
CA GLU A 168 -11.25 -33.29 19.17
C GLU A 168 -12.69 -33.25 18.65
N ARG A 169 -13.67 -33.59 19.48
CA ARG A 169 -15.09 -33.50 19.11
C ARG A 169 -15.52 -32.08 18.78
N GLN A 170 -15.15 -31.10 19.62
CA GLN A 170 -15.43 -29.69 19.35
C GLN A 170 -14.76 -29.19 18.07
N TRP A 171 -13.53 -29.63 17.80
CA TRP A 171 -12.83 -29.31 16.58
C TRP A 171 -13.55 -29.86 15.34
N CYS A 172 -14.00 -31.12 15.39
CA CYS A 172 -14.79 -31.73 14.32
C CYS A 172 -16.10 -30.98 14.06
N GLU A 173 -16.84 -30.65 15.13
CA GLU A 173 -18.10 -29.88 15.03
C GLU A 173 -17.87 -28.49 14.40
N LEU A 174 -16.80 -27.78 14.81
CA LEU A 174 -16.42 -26.50 14.21
C LEU A 174 -15.96 -26.61 12.75
N LYS A 175 -15.33 -27.73 12.38
CA LYS A 175 -14.93 -27.99 10.99
C LYS A 175 -16.10 -28.31 10.08
N GLU A 176 -17.10 -29.03 10.58
CA GLU A 176 -18.36 -29.24 9.87
C GLU A 176 -19.12 -27.93 9.69
N GLU A 177 -19.14 -27.08 10.74
CA GLU A 177 -19.73 -25.74 10.66
C GLU A 177 -19.01 -24.88 9.61
N GLU A 178 -17.68 -24.82 9.64
CA GLU A 178 -16.86 -24.10 8.64
C GLU A 178 -17.16 -24.59 7.21
N ALA A 179 -17.21 -25.92 7.00
CA ALA A 179 -17.53 -26.50 5.70
C ALA A 179 -18.94 -26.15 5.22
N SER A 180 -19.92 -26.10 6.13
CA SER A 180 -21.29 -25.72 5.79
C SER A 180 -21.41 -24.27 5.34
N TRP A 181 -20.69 -23.36 6.00
CA TRP A 181 -20.66 -21.94 5.63
C TRP A 181 -19.93 -21.71 4.31
N LEU A 182 -18.81 -22.40 4.08
CA LEU A 182 -18.10 -22.34 2.80
C LEU A 182 -18.96 -22.86 1.65
N LYS A 183 -19.65 -23.98 1.84
CA LYS A 183 -20.56 -24.53 0.83
C LYS A 183 -21.67 -23.54 0.50
N ARG A 184 -22.32 -22.97 1.53
CA ARG A 184 -23.36 -21.96 1.35
C ARG A 184 -22.85 -20.75 0.57
N LEU A 185 -21.68 -20.25 0.92
CA LEU A 185 -21.05 -19.10 0.28
C LEU A 185 -20.70 -19.38 -1.20
N GLY A 186 -20.25 -20.60 -1.50
CA GLY A 186 -19.99 -21.04 -2.87
C GLY A 186 -21.26 -21.24 -3.72
N ASP A 187 -22.31 -21.78 -3.11
CA ASP A 187 -23.59 -22.09 -3.79
C ASP A 187 -24.42 -20.82 -4.03
N GLU A 188 -24.41 -19.87 -3.09
CA GLU A 188 -25.16 -18.61 -3.17
C GLU A 188 -24.44 -17.53 -3.97
N SER A 189 -23.12 -17.63 -4.16
CA SER A 189 -22.35 -16.61 -4.86
C SER A 189 -22.44 -16.76 -6.37
N GLU A 190 -22.56 -15.60 -7.03
CA GLU A 190 -22.44 -15.44 -8.48
C GLU A 190 -21.08 -14.84 -8.90
N ILE A 191 -20.07 -14.87 -8.02
CA ILE A 191 -18.75 -14.31 -8.35
C ILE A 191 -18.17 -14.99 -9.61
N ASP A 192 -17.73 -14.16 -10.55
CA ASP A 192 -16.98 -14.60 -11.71
C ASP A 192 -15.50 -14.71 -11.33
N VAL A 193 -15.09 -15.93 -10.99
CA VAL A 193 -13.73 -16.25 -10.56
C VAL A 193 -12.70 -15.93 -11.65
N GLU A 194 -13.04 -16.14 -12.92
CA GLU A 194 -12.12 -15.87 -14.03
C GLU A 194 -11.95 -14.35 -14.23
N ALA A 195 -13.05 -13.59 -14.17
CA ALA A 195 -12.99 -12.13 -14.22
C ALA A 195 -12.18 -11.56 -13.04
N LEU A 196 -12.32 -12.13 -11.84
CA LEU A 196 -11.54 -11.74 -10.66
C LEU A 196 -10.04 -11.99 -10.86
N VAL A 197 -9.67 -13.17 -11.39
CA VAL A 197 -8.29 -13.52 -11.70
C VAL A 197 -7.71 -12.59 -12.76
N ASP A 198 -8.48 -12.25 -13.79
CA ASP A 198 -8.05 -11.32 -14.83
C ASP A 198 -7.91 -9.88 -14.32
N LEU A 199 -8.79 -9.44 -13.42
CA LEU A 199 -8.63 -8.16 -12.72
C LEU A 199 -7.33 -8.14 -11.90
N CYS A 200 -7.02 -9.23 -11.18
CA CYS A 200 -5.75 -9.36 -10.46
C CYS A 200 -4.54 -9.25 -11.39
N LYS A 201 -4.56 -9.92 -12.56
CA LYS A 201 -3.48 -9.81 -13.56
C LYS A 201 -3.31 -8.37 -14.05
N ARG A 202 -4.42 -7.65 -14.30
CA ARG A 202 -4.41 -6.24 -14.71
C ARG A 202 -3.82 -5.34 -13.63
N ILE A 203 -4.25 -5.48 -12.37
CA ILE A 203 -3.72 -4.75 -11.23
C ILE A 203 -2.21 -5.00 -11.10
N LEU A 204 -1.76 -6.26 -11.11
CA LEU A 204 -0.34 -6.60 -11.01
C LEU A 204 0.49 -5.97 -12.14
N LYS A 205 -0.04 -5.98 -13.37
CA LYS A 205 0.64 -5.35 -14.51
C LYS A 205 0.75 -3.83 -14.32
N ALA A 206 -0.34 -3.18 -13.91
CA ALA A 206 -0.35 -1.74 -13.67
C ALA A 206 0.56 -1.36 -12.50
N ALA A 207 0.46 -2.03 -11.36
CA ALA A 207 1.27 -1.76 -10.17
C ALA A 207 2.77 -1.99 -10.43
N HIS A 208 3.15 -3.04 -11.15
CA HIS A 208 4.56 -3.22 -11.54
C HIS A 208 5.05 -2.14 -12.50
N LYS A 209 4.20 -1.68 -13.43
CA LYS A 209 4.56 -0.57 -14.33
C LYS A 209 4.74 0.72 -13.54
N ASP A 210 3.85 1.00 -12.59
CA ASP A 210 3.93 2.19 -11.74
C ASP A 210 5.16 2.16 -10.82
N LEU A 211 5.46 1.01 -10.24
CA LEU A 211 6.63 0.80 -9.39
C LEU A 211 7.96 1.05 -10.14
N ARG A 212 7.96 0.84 -11.46
CA ARG A 212 9.12 1.09 -12.33
C ARG A 212 9.16 2.53 -12.88
N GLY A 213 8.23 3.40 -12.46
CA GLY A 213 8.12 4.78 -12.94
C GLY A 213 7.44 4.91 -14.31
N GLY A 214 6.83 3.85 -14.84
CA GLY A 214 6.29 3.81 -16.20
C GLY A 214 5.04 4.68 -16.46
N TYR A 215 4.51 5.33 -15.41
CA TYR A 215 3.42 6.31 -15.52
C TYR A 215 3.86 7.73 -15.11
N GLY A 216 5.13 7.92 -14.73
CA GLY A 216 5.71 9.22 -14.34
C GLY A 216 6.65 9.82 -15.38
N VAL A 217 6.74 9.24 -16.58
CA VAL A 217 7.53 9.79 -17.69
C VAL A 217 6.55 10.41 -18.69
N GLU A 218 6.13 11.64 -18.40
CA GLU A 218 5.79 12.57 -19.48
C GLU A 218 7.12 13.01 -20.09
N THR A 219 7.36 12.64 -21.34
CA THR A 219 8.37 13.30 -22.19
C THR A 219 7.95 14.72 -22.50
#